data_AF-A0A7K4FW39-F1
#
_entry.id   AF-A0A7K4FW39-F1
#
_cell.length_a   1.000
_cell.length_b   1.000
_cell.length_c   1.000
_cell.angle_alpha   90.00
_cell.angle_beta   90.00
_cell.angle_gamma   90.00
#
_symmetry.space_group_name_H-M   'P 1'
#
loop_
_entity.id
_entity.type
_entity.pdbx_description
1 polymer ?
#
loop_
_entity_poly.entity_id
_entity_poly.type
_entity_poly.pdbx_seq_one_letter_code
_entity_poly.pdbx_strand_id
1 'polypeptide(L)'
;MSSNKSLLGIYNVMADIFSRNQYTPALAAAELASLIITYFAGIGIAVYRLPLSGIPLTAHIYTAAFDVIFAIALYGSTTRAQNLPLRVLSVLDIFSVLGAAFSGLFYFGGFVEPIYAIGMGTGFVFTIVFTSLILFYAVRH
;
A
#
# COMPACT_ATOMS: atom_id res chain seq x y z
N MET A 1 -34.92 16.91 -10.45
CA MET A 1 -34.16 16.12 -11.45
C MET A 1 -33.32 15.08 -10.72
N SER A 2 -33.83 13.85 -10.61
CA SER A 2 -33.11 12.73 -9.97
C SER A 2 -32.22 12.08 -11.02
N SER A 3 -30.90 12.15 -10.84
CA SER A 3 -29.93 11.48 -11.71
C SER A 3 -29.83 10.01 -11.29
N ASN A 4 -30.71 9.18 -11.82
CA ASN A 4 -30.50 7.73 -11.81
C ASN A 4 -29.37 7.42 -12.81
N LYS A 5 -28.11 7.53 -12.35
CA LYS A 5 -26.99 6.94 -13.10
C LYS A 5 -27.21 5.44 -13.10
N SER A 6 -27.37 4.83 -14.29
CA SER A 6 -27.46 3.37 -14.40
C SER A 6 -26.19 2.74 -13.80
N LEU A 7 -26.31 1.56 -13.18
CA LEU A 7 -25.16 0.83 -12.62
C LEU A 7 -24.03 0.67 -13.65
N LEU A 8 -24.41 0.45 -14.91
CA LEU A 8 -23.49 0.38 -16.05
C LEU A 8 -22.73 1.72 -16.28
N GLY A 9 -23.41 2.85 -16.12
CA GLY A 9 -22.78 4.17 -16.21
C GLY A 9 -21.77 4.42 -15.08
N ILE A 10 -22.06 3.97 -13.87
CA ILE A 10 -21.13 4.05 -12.74
C ILE A 10 -19.91 3.15 -13.00
N TYR A 11 -20.13 1.92 -13.44
CA TYR A 11 -19.07 0.97 -13.79
C TYR A 11 -18.12 1.56 -14.85
N ASN A 12 -18.66 2.11 -15.95
CA ASN A 12 -17.83 2.66 -17.02
C ASN A 12 -16.97 3.84 -16.54
N VAL A 13 -17.52 4.72 -15.70
CA VAL A 13 -16.75 5.85 -15.13
C VAL A 13 -15.63 5.35 -14.22
N MET A 14 -15.91 4.34 -13.38
CA MET A 14 -14.87 3.76 -12.52
C MET A 14 -13.80 3.03 -13.34
N ALA A 15 -14.19 2.25 -14.35
CA ALA A 15 -13.26 1.54 -15.22
C ALA A 15 -12.35 2.50 -15.99
N ASP A 16 -12.87 3.64 -16.46
CA ASP A 16 -12.06 4.70 -17.08
C ASP A 16 -11.03 5.23 -16.09
N ILE A 17 -11.46 5.64 -14.90
CA ILE A 17 -10.56 6.19 -13.87
C ILE A 17 -9.47 5.17 -13.48
N PHE A 18 -9.86 3.92 -13.22
CA PHE A 18 -8.94 2.89 -12.75
C PHE A 18 -7.99 2.36 -13.82
N SER A 19 -8.29 2.56 -15.11
CA SER A 19 -7.41 2.16 -16.21
C SER A 19 -6.39 3.23 -16.63
N ARG A 20 -6.52 4.47 -16.11
CA ARG A 20 -5.56 5.57 -16.37
C ARG A 20 -4.14 5.21 -15.98
N ASN A 21 -3.19 5.87 -16.64
CA ASN A 21 -1.76 5.71 -16.36
C ASN A 21 -1.35 4.23 -16.27
N GLN A 22 -1.83 3.39 -17.20
CA GLN A 22 -1.54 1.95 -17.21
C GLN A 22 -1.97 1.23 -15.91
N TYR A 23 -3.20 1.47 -15.47
CA TYR A 23 -3.76 0.92 -14.23
C TYR A 23 -3.07 1.37 -12.92
N THR A 24 -2.28 2.45 -12.94
CA THR A 24 -1.65 2.99 -11.73
C THR A 24 -2.67 3.25 -10.60
N PRO A 25 -3.85 3.86 -10.84
CA PRO A 25 -4.84 4.08 -9.78
C PRO A 25 -5.37 2.77 -9.18
N ALA A 26 -5.54 1.73 -10.00
CA ALA A 26 -6.03 0.43 -9.51
C ALA A 26 -5.00 -0.24 -8.61
N LEU A 27 -3.73 -0.19 -9.01
CA LEU A 27 -2.62 -0.73 -8.22
C LEU A 27 -2.44 0.05 -6.91
N ALA A 28 -2.51 1.39 -6.95
CA ALA A 28 -2.40 2.21 -5.75
C ALA A 28 -3.56 1.98 -4.77
N ALA A 29 -4.79 1.83 -5.29
CA ALA A 29 -5.93 1.48 -4.45
C ALA A 29 -5.80 0.07 -3.84
N ALA A 30 -5.28 -0.90 -4.59
CA ALA A 30 -5.03 -2.24 -4.09
C ALA A 30 -3.97 -2.26 -2.99
N GLU A 31 -2.89 -1.48 -3.15
CA GLU A 31 -1.87 -1.32 -2.11
C GLU A 31 -2.44 -0.64 -0.86
N LEU A 32 -3.22 0.45 -0.99
CA LEU A 32 -3.89 1.07 0.16
C LEU A 32 -4.82 0.10 0.89
N ALA A 33 -5.55 -0.73 0.15
CA ALA A 33 -6.39 -1.77 0.74
C ALA A 33 -5.55 -2.82 1.49
N SER A 34 -4.41 -3.23 0.92
CA SER A 34 -3.46 -4.13 1.56
C SER A 34 -2.86 -3.53 2.84
N LEU A 35 -2.46 -2.26 2.82
CA LEU A 35 -1.95 -1.53 3.98
C LEU A 35 -2.97 -1.42 5.12
N ILE A 36 -4.26 -1.27 4.81
CA ILE A 36 -5.33 -1.30 5.83
C ILE A 36 -5.33 -2.67 6.53
N ILE A 37 -5.23 -3.76 5.78
CA ILE A 37 -5.18 -5.11 6.35
C ILE A 37 -3.90 -5.30 7.16
N THR A 38 -2.73 -4.88 6.62
CA THR A 38 -1.44 -4.91 7.31
C THR A 38 -1.51 -4.18 8.65
N TYR A 39 -2.15 -3.00 8.69
CA TYR A 39 -2.36 -2.21 9.90
C TYR A 39 -3.22 -2.93 10.94
N PHE A 40 -4.39 -3.42 10.55
CA PHE A 40 -5.29 -4.12 11.48
C PHE A 40 -4.64 -5.40 12.03
N ALA A 41 -3.94 -6.15 11.19
CA ALA A 41 -3.19 -7.33 11.62
C ALA A 41 -2.05 -6.95 12.59
N GLY A 42 -1.28 -5.90 12.29
CA GLY A 42 -0.17 -5.43 13.12
C GLY A 42 -0.61 -4.85 14.47
N ILE A 43 -1.65 -4.01 14.47
CA ILE A 43 -2.26 -3.48 15.70
C ILE A 43 -2.88 -4.59 16.54
N GLY A 44 -3.51 -5.58 15.90
CA GLY A 44 -4.05 -6.75 16.58
C GLY A 44 -2.97 -7.44 17.43
N ILE A 45 -1.77 -7.60 16.88
CA ILE A 45 -0.62 -8.17 17.59
C ILE A 45 -0.20 -7.27 18.76
N ALA A 46 -0.03 -5.96 18.51
CA ALA A 46 0.50 -5.03 19.49
C ALA A 46 -0.47 -4.74 20.67
N VAL A 47 -1.75 -4.47 20.39
CA VAL A 47 -2.74 -4.06 21.39
C VAL A 47 -3.19 -5.23 22.24
N TYR A 48 -3.49 -6.37 21.62
CA TYR A 48 -3.96 -7.56 22.33
C TYR A 48 -2.82 -8.44 22.86
N ARG A 49 -1.56 -8.00 22.69
CA ARG A 49 -0.35 -8.75 23.05
C ARG A 49 -0.44 -10.20 22.55
N LEU A 50 -0.91 -10.37 21.31
CA LEU A 50 -1.06 -11.70 20.74
C LEU A 50 0.33 -12.32 20.56
N PRO A 51 0.42 -13.65 20.68
CA PRO A 51 1.69 -14.32 20.41
C PRO A 51 2.18 -13.96 19.02
N LEU A 52 3.51 -13.91 18.85
CA LEU A 52 4.17 -13.80 17.54
C LEU A 52 4.06 -15.12 16.77
N SER A 53 2.85 -15.65 16.68
CA SER A 53 2.50 -16.88 16.00
C SER A 53 1.00 -16.92 15.73
N GLY A 54 0.59 -17.74 14.75
CA GLY A 54 -0.81 -17.90 14.40
C GLY A 54 -1.34 -16.85 13.42
N ILE A 55 -2.66 -16.82 13.27
CA ILE A 55 -3.37 -16.14 12.18
C ILE A 55 -3.00 -14.65 12.04
N PRO A 56 -2.92 -13.83 13.11
CA PRO A 56 -2.62 -12.39 12.97
C PRO A 56 -1.23 -12.11 12.41
N LEU A 57 -0.21 -12.85 12.87
CA LEU A 57 1.16 -12.72 12.35
C LEU A 57 1.22 -13.16 10.89
N THR A 58 0.61 -14.30 10.57
CA THR A 58 0.55 -14.82 9.21
C THR A 58 -0.11 -13.80 8.26
N ALA A 59 -1.24 -13.22 8.66
CA ALA A 59 -1.92 -12.18 7.89
C ALA A 59 -1.03 -10.97 7.68
N HIS A 60 -0.38 -10.47 8.75
CA HIS A 60 0.51 -9.32 8.69
C HIS A 60 1.71 -9.54 7.74
N ILE A 61 2.36 -10.72 7.79
CA ILE A 61 3.50 -11.04 6.93
C ILE A 61 3.05 -11.13 5.46
N TYR A 62 1.93 -11.80 5.18
CA TYR A 62 1.46 -11.94 3.80
C TYR A 62 1.01 -10.60 3.22
N THR A 63 0.31 -9.77 3.98
CA THR A 63 -0.11 -8.45 3.49
C THR A 63 1.07 -7.51 3.31
N ALA A 64 2.07 -7.54 4.21
CA ALA A 64 3.33 -6.82 4.00
C ALA A 64 4.07 -7.28 2.73
N ALA A 65 4.05 -8.58 2.40
CA ALA A 65 4.60 -9.08 1.14
C ALA A 65 3.80 -8.59 -0.08
N PHE A 66 2.47 -8.50 0.02
CA PHE A 66 1.63 -7.91 -1.01
C PHE A 66 1.92 -6.42 -1.19
N ASP A 67 2.13 -5.66 -0.11
CA ASP A 67 2.54 -4.25 -0.17
C ASP A 67 3.82 -4.11 -1.01
N VAL A 68 4.84 -4.97 -0.80
CA VAL A 68 6.07 -4.97 -1.62
C VAL A 68 5.77 -5.25 -3.10
N ILE A 69 4.92 -6.23 -3.38
CA ILE A 69 4.55 -6.60 -4.75
C ILE A 69 3.83 -5.43 -5.44
N PHE A 70 2.92 -4.75 -4.74
CA PHE A 70 2.19 -3.62 -5.29
C PHE A 70 3.09 -2.40 -5.51
N ALA A 71 4.00 -2.08 -4.60
CA ALA A 71 4.98 -1.00 -4.79
C ALA A 71 5.83 -1.22 -6.06
N ILE A 72 6.30 -2.45 -6.29
CA ILE A 72 7.06 -2.82 -7.51
C ILE A 72 6.17 -2.72 -8.75
N ALA A 73 4.93 -3.22 -8.67
CA ALA A 73 3.97 -3.15 -9.77
C ALA A 73 3.62 -1.69 -10.13
N LEU A 74 3.49 -0.82 -9.13
CA LEU A 74 3.29 0.62 -9.31
C LEU A 74 4.46 1.25 -10.06
N TYR A 75 5.70 0.96 -9.68
CA TYR A 75 6.86 1.44 -10.43
C TYR A 75 6.86 0.97 -11.90
N GLY A 76 6.51 -0.30 -12.14
CA GLY A 76 6.38 -0.84 -13.50
C GLY A 76 5.28 -0.13 -14.30
N SER A 77 4.11 0.07 -13.70
CA SER A 77 2.97 0.77 -14.29
C SER A 77 3.30 2.22 -14.64
N THR A 78 3.86 2.97 -13.69
CA THR A 78 4.20 4.39 -13.87
C THR A 78 5.33 4.60 -14.86
N THR A 79 6.30 3.67 -14.92
CA THR A 79 7.34 3.65 -15.96
C THR A 79 6.75 3.44 -17.34
N ARG A 80 5.81 2.49 -17.48
CA ARG A 80 5.12 2.22 -18.75
C ARG A 80 4.23 3.39 -19.18
N ALA A 81 3.62 4.09 -18.23
CA ALA A 81 2.84 5.30 -18.47
C ALA A 81 3.69 6.53 -18.85
N GLN A 82 5.02 6.43 -18.78
CA GLN A 82 5.97 7.52 -19.07
C GLN A 82 5.73 8.80 -18.24
N ASN A 83 5.17 8.66 -17.03
CA ASN A 83 4.83 9.77 -16.16
C ASN A 83 5.90 9.95 -15.08
N LEU A 84 6.81 10.91 -15.28
CA LEU A 84 7.99 11.11 -14.42
C LEU A 84 7.62 11.37 -12.94
N PRO A 85 6.68 12.28 -12.59
CA PRO A 85 6.23 12.46 -11.22
C PRO A 85 5.73 11.18 -10.55
N LEU A 86 4.87 10.43 -11.24
CA LEU A 86 4.36 9.16 -10.72
C LEU A 86 5.49 8.14 -10.50
N ARG A 87 6.46 8.06 -11.42
CA ARG A 87 7.60 7.17 -11.28
C ARG A 87 8.48 7.53 -10.09
N VAL A 88 8.72 8.82 -9.84
CA VAL A 88 9.47 9.27 -8.66
C VAL A 88 8.74 8.90 -7.37
N LEU A 89 7.43 9.15 -7.32
CA LEU A 89 6.62 8.76 -6.17
C LEU A 89 6.63 7.25 -5.94
N SER A 90 6.55 6.42 -6.99
CA SER A 90 6.65 4.96 -6.87
C SER A 90 8.00 4.48 -6.34
N VAL A 91 9.10 5.19 -6.63
CA VAL A 91 10.41 4.84 -6.05
C VAL A 91 10.45 5.18 -4.55
N LEU A 92 9.90 6.32 -4.14
CA LEU A 92 9.79 6.69 -2.73
C LEU A 92 8.91 5.71 -1.95
N ASP A 93 7.83 5.27 -2.59
CA ASP A 93 6.94 4.23 -2.08
C ASP A 93 7.68 2.90 -1.86
N ILE A 94 8.41 2.39 -2.87
CA ILE A 94 9.25 1.19 -2.74
C ILE A 94 10.21 1.29 -1.55
N PHE A 95 10.93 2.41 -1.40
CA PHE A 95 11.84 2.58 -0.27
C PHE A 95 11.13 2.57 1.08
N SER A 96 9.92 3.13 1.13
CA SER A 96 9.10 3.17 2.35
C SER A 96 8.61 1.78 2.73
N VAL A 97 8.10 1.00 1.77
CA VAL A 97 7.65 -0.38 2.00
C VAL A 97 8.80 -1.28 2.40
N LEU A 98 9.93 -1.20 1.69
CA LEU A 98 11.10 -2.00 2.03
C LEU A 98 11.68 -1.62 3.40
N GLY A 99 11.69 -0.34 3.74
CA GLY A 99 12.09 0.13 5.07
C GLY A 99 11.18 -0.41 6.17
N ALA A 100 9.85 -0.41 5.93
CA ALA A 100 8.87 -0.97 6.86
C ALA A 100 9.04 -2.48 7.03
N ALA A 101 9.11 -3.22 5.92
CA ALA A 101 9.25 -4.66 5.88
C ALA A 101 10.55 -5.12 6.54
N PHE A 102 11.67 -4.47 6.22
CA PHE A 102 12.97 -4.80 6.80
C PHE A 102 12.97 -4.59 8.32
N SER A 103 12.48 -3.43 8.79
CA SER A 103 12.39 -3.16 10.23
C SER A 103 11.44 -4.14 10.94
N GLY A 104 10.34 -4.51 10.29
CA GLY A 104 9.39 -5.50 10.78
C GLY A 104 10.02 -6.89 10.96
N LEU A 105 10.88 -7.33 10.02
CA LEU A 105 11.59 -8.61 10.14
C LEU A 105 12.42 -8.71 11.44
N PHE A 106 13.13 -7.65 11.83
CA PHE A 106 13.88 -7.63 13.08
C PHE A 106 12.96 -7.57 14.29
N TYR A 107 11.95 -6.70 14.27
CA TYR A 107 11.01 -6.56 15.37
C TYR A 107 10.28 -7.88 15.68
N PHE A 108 9.74 -8.56 14.66
CA PHE A 108 9.07 -9.84 14.81
C PHE A 108 10.04 -11.03 14.94
N GLY A 109 11.29 -10.86 14.55
CA GLY A 109 12.38 -11.83 14.76
C GLY A 109 12.88 -11.89 16.22
N GLY A 110 12.32 -11.07 17.12
CA GLY A 110 12.65 -11.07 18.55
C GLY A 110 13.64 -9.99 18.98
N PHE A 111 14.04 -9.08 18.07
CA PHE A 111 14.85 -7.92 18.43
C PHE A 111 13.94 -6.83 19.00
N VAL A 112 13.81 -6.80 20.33
CA VAL A 112 12.94 -5.86 21.07
C VAL A 112 13.59 -4.48 21.24
N GLU A 113 14.30 -4.00 20.21
CA GLU A 113 14.84 -2.64 20.22
C GLU A 113 13.80 -1.66 19.68
N PRO A 114 13.50 -0.55 20.39
CA PRO A 114 12.49 0.42 19.96
C PRO A 114 12.72 0.99 18.56
N ILE A 115 13.98 1.00 18.10
CA ILE A 115 14.36 1.52 16.78
C ILE A 115 13.71 0.74 15.63
N TYR A 116 13.54 -0.58 15.76
CA TYR A 116 12.88 -1.40 14.72
C TYR A 116 11.38 -1.15 14.66
N ALA A 117 10.73 -0.94 15.82
CA ALA A 117 9.31 -0.57 15.86
C ALA A 117 9.07 0.82 15.24
N ILE A 118 9.95 1.79 15.55
CA ILE A 118 9.88 3.15 14.96
C ILE A 118 10.15 3.11 13.46
N GLY A 119 11.16 2.36 13.01
CA GLY A 119 11.48 2.19 11.60
C GLY A 119 10.32 1.56 10.83
N MET A 120 9.71 0.51 11.38
CA MET A 120 8.53 -0.14 10.82
C MET A 120 7.36 0.84 10.69
N GLY A 121 7.02 1.55 11.77
CA GLY A 121 5.92 2.52 11.77
C GLY A 121 6.15 3.70 10.83
N THR A 122 7.39 4.19 10.77
CA THR A 122 7.76 5.32 9.90
C THR A 122 7.67 4.92 8.42
N GLY A 123 8.23 3.77 8.04
CA GLY A 123 8.11 3.24 6.69
C GLY A 123 6.65 3.04 6.28
N PHE A 124 5.84 2.44 7.17
CA PHE A 124 4.41 2.22 6.93
C PHE A 124 3.63 3.52 6.67
N VAL A 125 3.87 4.56 7.49
CA VAL A 125 3.23 5.87 7.29
C VAL A 125 3.65 6.50 5.96
N PHE A 126 4.92 6.43 5.61
CA PHE A 126 5.39 6.97 4.34
C PHE A 126 4.81 6.22 3.14
N THR A 127 4.69 4.89 3.20
CA THR A 127 3.98 4.13 2.17
C THR A 127 2.56 4.65 1.99
N ILE A 128 1.77 4.79 3.06
CA ILE A 128 0.41 5.35 2.96
C ILE A 128 0.42 6.71 2.25
N VAL A 129 1.35 7.59 2.63
CA VAL A 129 1.47 8.93 2.03
C VAL A 129 1.79 8.84 0.54
N PHE A 130 2.83 8.09 0.16
CA PHE A 130 3.26 8.02 -1.24
C PHE A 130 2.25 7.29 -2.11
N THR A 131 1.71 6.14 -1.69
CA THR A 131 0.64 5.45 -2.41
C THR A 131 -0.60 6.33 -2.58
N SER A 132 -0.98 7.10 -1.56
CA SER A 132 -2.09 8.06 -1.66
C SER A 132 -1.80 9.16 -2.68
N LEU A 133 -0.59 9.74 -2.65
CA LEU A 133 -0.19 10.75 -3.63
C LEU A 133 -0.20 10.20 -5.06
N ILE A 134 0.28 8.96 -5.25
CA ILE A 134 0.24 8.25 -6.54
C ILE A 134 -1.21 8.11 -7.00
N LEU A 135 -2.12 7.62 -6.14
CA LEU A 135 -3.52 7.44 -6.46
C LEU A 135 -4.16 8.77 -6.89
N PHE A 136 -4.07 9.81 -6.05
CA PHE A 136 -4.74 11.08 -6.33
C PHE A 136 -4.14 11.79 -7.55
N TYR A 137 -2.82 11.71 -7.73
CA TYR A 137 -2.16 12.28 -8.91
C TYR A 137 -2.61 11.55 -10.18
N ALA A 138 -2.59 10.22 -10.20
CA ALA A 138 -2.94 9.41 -11.37
C ALA A 138 -4.44 9.43 -11.72
N VAL A 139 -5.31 9.72 -10.75
CA VAL A 139 -6.75 9.95 -11.03
C VAL A 139 -6.97 11.33 -11.65
N ARG A 140 -6.23 12.34 -11.19
CA ARG A 140 -6.40 13.73 -11.62
C ARG A 140 -5.78 14.01 -12.99
N HIS A 141 -4.75 13.27 -13.40
CA HIS A 141 -3.95 13.52 -14.62
C HIS A 141 -3.88 12.28 -15.49
#